data_AF-A0A920TQ73-F1
#
_entry.id   AF-A0A920TQ73-F1
#
_cell.length_a   1.000
_cell.length_b   1.000
_cell.length_c   1.000
_cell.angle_alpha   90.00
_cell.angle_beta   90.00
_cell.angle_gamma   90.00
#
_symmetry.space_group_name_H-M   'P 1'
#
loop_
_entity.id
_entity.type
_entity.pdbx_description
1 polymer ?
#
loop_
_entity_poly.entity_id
_entity_poly.type
_entity_poly.pdbx_seq_one_letter_code
_entity_poly.pdbx_strand_id
1 'polypeptide(L)'
;MANNSIAKIIVVLSIAGAILFLPSVGMYYGFHNWTASLTGGVVDAKFIALINTALESPLGQVSMIPLLAWIAKNAPAHLKATFFAVFASFTNLALSASALGTKYLNEIFTVTREVKDKVSGEIQTTADYSELGILLIFVTLLTLILPILFVFIINNSKYKTNE
;
A
#
# COMPACT_ATOMS: atom_id res chain seq x y z
N MET A 1 6.85 16.62 23.55
CA MET A 1 7.21 17.12 22.21
C MET A 1 7.30 15.91 21.29
N ALA A 2 6.79 15.98 20.06
CA ALA A 2 6.85 14.84 19.14
C ALA A 2 8.31 14.67 18.68
N ASN A 3 8.98 13.60 19.14
CA ASN A 3 10.43 13.40 18.96
C ASN A 3 10.85 12.92 17.56
N ASN A 4 9.93 12.82 16.60
CA ASN A 4 10.22 12.31 15.24
C ASN A 4 9.69 13.30 14.20
N SER A 5 10.52 13.63 13.20
CA SER A 5 10.10 14.44 12.06
C SER A 5 9.07 13.69 11.21
N ILE A 6 8.20 14.42 10.54
CA ILE A 6 7.18 13.83 9.66
C ILE A 6 7.82 13.04 8.52
N ALA A 7 8.96 13.52 8.01
CA ALA A 7 9.79 12.80 7.05
C ALA A 7 10.19 11.40 7.56
N LYS A 8 10.65 11.30 8.81
CA LYS A 8 11.01 10.01 9.42
C LYS A 8 9.79 9.10 9.56
N ILE A 9 8.64 9.65 9.94
CA ILE A 9 7.40 8.86 10.07
C ILE A 9 6.97 8.30 8.73
N ILE A 10 6.98 9.11 7.65
CA ILE A 10 6.65 8.65 6.30
C ILE A 10 7.56 7.49 5.88
N VAL A 11 8.88 7.62 6.06
CA VAL A 11 9.84 6.55 5.70
C VAL A 11 9.57 5.28 6.49
N VAL A 12 9.36 5.37 7.81
CA VAL A 12 9.07 4.20 8.66
C VAL A 12 7.75 3.53 8.24
N LEU A 13 6.71 4.31 7.95
CA LEU A 13 5.43 3.77 7.49
C LEU A 13 5.56 3.08 6.12
N SER A 14 6.36 3.62 5.20
CA SER A 14 6.62 2.99 3.91
C SER A 14 7.38 1.66 4.04
N ILE A 15 8.38 1.61 4.91
CA ILE A 15 9.12 0.37 5.20
C ILE A 15 8.20 -0.66 5.86
N ALA A 16 7.42 -0.26 6.86
CA ALA A 16 6.47 -1.13 7.55
C ALA A 16 5.42 -1.69 6.57
N GLY A 17 4.86 -0.84 5.71
CA GLY A 17 3.90 -1.25 4.68
C GLY A 17 4.50 -2.24 3.69
N ALA A 18 5.72 -2.01 3.21
CA ALA A 18 6.41 -2.93 2.32
C ALA A 18 6.66 -4.29 2.97
N ILE A 19 7.11 -4.32 4.23
CA ILE A 19 7.31 -5.57 4.99
C ILE A 19 6.00 -6.33 5.13
N LEU A 20 4.89 -5.64 5.43
CA LEU A 20 3.57 -6.26 5.53
C LEU A 20 3.05 -6.79 4.19
N PHE A 21 3.56 -6.28 3.06
CA PHE A 21 3.19 -6.79 1.73
C PHE A 21 4.00 -8.02 1.30
N LEU A 22 5.19 -8.25 1.88
CA LEU A 22 6.06 -9.39 1.52
C LEU A 22 5.39 -10.76 1.66
N PRO A 23 4.59 -11.07 2.70
CA PRO A 23 3.87 -12.33 2.77
C PRO A 23 2.93 -12.56 1.58
N SER A 24 2.28 -11.51 1.05
CA SER A 24 1.44 -11.60 -0.16
C SER A 24 2.26 -11.98 -1.39
N VAL A 25 3.43 -11.39 -1.56
CA VAL A 25 4.37 -11.75 -2.64
C VAL A 25 4.85 -13.20 -2.45
N GLY A 26 5.24 -13.56 -1.23
CA GLY A 26 5.69 -14.91 -0.89
C GLY A 26 4.62 -15.96 -1.14
N MET A 27 3.34 -15.66 -0.89
CA MET A 27 2.24 -16.59 -1.15
C MET A 27 2.19 -17.03 -2.61
N TYR A 28 2.44 -16.11 -3.56
CA TYR A 28 2.50 -16.44 -4.99
C TYR A 28 3.59 -17.47 -5.29
N TYR A 29 4.76 -17.34 -4.66
CA TYR A 29 5.90 -18.25 -4.82
C TYR A 29 5.85 -19.49 -3.91
N GLY A 30 4.74 -19.74 -3.21
CA GLY A 30 4.56 -20.93 -2.39
C GLY A 30 5.10 -20.84 -0.95
N PHE A 31 5.43 -19.65 -0.45
CA PHE A 31 5.88 -19.43 0.95
C PHE A 31 4.91 -20.03 1.98
N HIS A 32 3.60 -19.97 1.70
CA HIS A 32 2.56 -20.53 2.55
C HIS A 32 2.67 -22.05 2.75
N ASN A 33 3.25 -22.79 1.79
CA ASN A 33 3.46 -24.23 1.93
C ASN A 33 4.55 -24.54 2.95
N TRP A 34 5.60 -23.71 2.97
CA TRP A 34 6.68 -23.81 3.96
C TRP A 34 6.21 -23.40 5.35
N THR A 35 5.44 -22.31 5.48
CA THR A 35 4.89 -21.92 6.78
C THR A 35 3.86 -22.92 7.30
N ALA A 36 3.01 -23.47 6.44
CA ALA A 36 2.04 -24.49 6.82
C ALA A 36 2.73 -25.77 7.30
N SER A 37 3.79 -26.22 6.64
CA SER A 37 4.51 -27.43 7.05
C SER A 37 5.17 -27.30 8.41
N LEU A 38 5.71 -26.11 8.74
CA LEU A 38 6.32 -25.84 10.04
C LEU A 38 5.31 -25.63 11.18
N THR A 39 4.09 -25.19 10.85
CA THR A 39 3.07 -24.79 11.84
C THR A 39 1.93 -25.80 11.97
N GLY A 40 2.04 -26.97 11.34
CA GLY A 40 0.99 -27.98 11.35
C GLY A 40 -0.30 -27.54 10.65
N GLY A 41 -0.19 -26.67 9.64
CA GLY A 41 -1.32 -26.16 8.86
C GLY A 41 -1.98 -24.89 9.41
N VAL A 42 -1.44 -24.27 10.46
CA VAL A 42 -2.02 -23.05 11.05
C VAL A 42 -1.71 -21.82 10.20
N VAL A 43 -0.45 -21.64 9.79
CA VAL A 43 -0.02 -20.51 8.95
C VAL A 43 -0.06 -20.95 7.49
N ASP A 44 -1.28 -21.08 6.96
CA ASP A 44 -1.57 -21.41 5.57
C ASP A 44 -1.82 -20.14 4.70
N ALA A 45 -2.17 -20.32 3.44
CA ALA A 45 -2.44 -19.20 2.53
C ALA A 45 -3.61 -18.31 3.02
N LYS A 46 -4.65 -18.91 3.62
CA LYS A 46 -5.81 -18.18 4.12
C LYS A 46 -5.45 -17.36 5.35
N PHE A 47 -4.68 -17.93 6.26
CA PHE A 47 -4.18 -17.25 7.44
C PHE A 47 -3.35 -16.02 7.06
N ILE A 48 -2.37 -16.18 6.16
CA ILE A 48 -1.54 -15.07 5.69
C ILE A 48 -2.39 -14.00 5.02
N ALA A 49 -3.32 -14.38 4.14
CA ALA A 49 -4.22 -13.44 3.49
C ALA A 49 -5.07 -12.65 4.50
N LEU A 50 -5.65 -13.32 5.49
CA LEU A 50 -6.50 -12.69 6.51
C LEU A 50 -5.70 -11.72 7.39
N ILE A 51 -4.50 -12.12 7.82
CA ILE A 51 -3.62 -11.25 8.60
C ILE A 51 -3.18 -10.04 7.78
N ASN A 52 -2.80 -10.22 6.51
CA ASN A 52 -2.42 -9.10 5.67
C ASN A 52 -3.57 -8.11 5.48
N THR A 53 -4.78 -8.58 5.18
CA THR A 53 -5.96 -7.72 5.06
C THR A 53 -6.30 -7.03 6.39
N ALA A 54 -6.18 -7.74 7.52
CA ALA A 54 -6.45 -7.17 8.84
C ALA A 54 -5.45 -6.09 9.24
N LEU A 55 -4.18 -6.20 8.83
CA LEU A 55 -3.13 -5.22 9.15
C LEU A 55 -3.11 -4.02 8.20
N GLU A 56 -3.52 -4.20 6.95
CA GLU A 56 -3.57 -3.14 5.95
C GLU A 56 -4.54 -2.00 6.36
N SER A 57 -5.70 -2.35 6.91
CA SER A 57 -6.72 -1.37 7.30
C SER A 57 -6.26 -0.40 8.42
N PRO A 58 -5.74 -0.86 9.57
CA PRO A 58 -5.17 0.02 10.60
C PRO A 58 -3.98 0.83 10.08
N LEU A 59 -3.10 0.25 9.24
CA LEU A 59 -1.96 0.97 8.70
C LEU A 59 -2.39 2.16 7.84
N GLY A 60 -3.42 1.98 7.00
CA GLY A 60 -4.00 3.07 6.23
C GLY A 60 -4.53 4.21 7.11
N GLN A 61 -5.20 3.88 8.22
CA GLN A 61 -5.70 4.88 9.17
C GLN A 61 -4.57 5.60 9.92
N VAL A 62 -3.56 4.87 10.40
CA VAL A 62 -2.39 5.43 11.08
C VAL A 62 -1.62 6.38 10.16
N SER A 63 -1.60 6.10 8.86
CA SER A 63 -0.95 6.94 7.85
C SER A 63 -1.55 8.34 7.72
N MET A 64 -2.78 8.57 8.20
CA MET A 64 -3.41 9.90 8.23
C MET A 64 -3.00 10.74 9.45
N ILE A 65 -2.49 10.11 10.51
CA ILE A 65 -2.11 10.83 11.74
C ILE A 65 -1.00 11.87 11.49
N PRO A 66 0.08 11.57 10.75
CA PRO A 66 1.14 12.56 10.47
C PRO A 66 0.62 13.80 9.74
N LEU A 67 -0.34 13.61 8.84
CA LEU A 67 -0.98 14.70 8.12
C LEU A 67 -1.75 15.63 9.08
N LEU A 68 -2.60 15.06 9.93
CA LEU A 68 -3.36 15.83 10.92
C LEU A 68 -2.44 16.54 11.91
N ALA A 69 -1.38 15.86 12.35
CA ALA A 69 -0.36 16.43 13.22
C ALA A 69 0.36 17.61 12.55
N TRP A 70 0.69 17.50 11.26
CA TRP A 70 1.29 18.58 10.48
C TRP A 70 0.36 19.79 10.40
N ILE A 71 -0.93 19.58 10.09
CA ILE A 71 -1.94 20.66 10.03
C ILE A 71 -2.05 21.34 11.40
N ALA A 72 -2.15 20.56 12.47
CA ALA A 72 -2.28 21.08 13.83
C ALA A 72 -1.09 21.95 14.25
N LYS A 73 0.13 21.57 13.83
CA LYS A 73 1.38 22.24 14.15
C LYS A 73 1.67 23.45 13.27
N ASN A 74 1.44 23.35 11.95
CA ASN A 74 1.93 24.32 10.97
C ASN A 74 0.86 25.26 10.39
N ALA A 75 -0.43 24.88 10.42
CA ALA A 75 -1.48 25.74 9.86
C ALA A 75 -1.78 26.94 10.78
N PRO A 76 -1.94 28.16 10.24
CA PRO A 76 -2.36 29.33 11.02
C PRO A 76 -3.65 29.05 11.79
N ALA A 77 -3.76 29.54 13.03
CA ALA A 77 -4.87 29.23 13.92
C ALA A 77 -6.26 29.50 13.30
N HIS A 78 -6.37 30.55 12.48
CA HIS A 78 -7.60 30.96 11.81
C HIS A 78 -7.87 30.21 10.48
N LEU A 79 -6.93 29.39 9.98
CA LEU A 79 -7.03 28.67 8.70
C LEU A 79 -6.93 27.14 8.82
N LYS A 80 -6.93 26.58 10.03
CA LYS A 80 -6.81 25.12 10.23
C LYS A 80 -7.86 24.33 9.44
N ALA A 81 -9.10 24.82 9.40
CA ALA A 81 -10.18 24.22 8.62
C ALA A 81 -9.91 24.28 7.09
N THR A 82 -9.38 25.40 6.60
CA THR A 82 -9.03 25.56 5.18
C THR A 82 -7.88 24.62 4.79
N PHE A 83 -6.83 24.54 5.60
CA PHE A 83 -5.73 23.60 5.35
C PHE A 83 -6.24 22.15 5.38
N PHE A 84 -7.07 21.78 6.36
CA PHE A 84 -7.69 20.46 6.39
C PHE A 84 -8.48 20.14 5.11
N ALA A 85 -9.30 21.08 4.63
CA ALA A 85 -10.05 20.91 3.39
C ALA A 85 -9.14 20.72 2.17
N VAL A 86 -8.09 21.54 2.03
CA VAL A 86 -7.12 21.44 0.93
C VAL A 86 -6.41 20.08 0.94
N PHE A 87 -5.96 19.63 2.10
CA PHE A 87 -5.31 18.32 2.22
C PHE A 87 -6.27 17.17 1.94
N ALA A 88 -7.53 17.25 2.40
CA ALA A 88 -8.56 16.27 2.05
C ALA A 88 -8.80 16.21 0.52
N SER A 89 -8.80 17.37 -0.16
CA SER A 89 -8.86 17.41 -1.62
C SER A 89 -7.65 16.73 -2.28
N PHE A 90 -6.44 16.94 -1.76
CA PHE A 90 -5.25 16.24 -2.25
C PHE A 90 -5.30 14.73 -2.01
N THR A 91 -5.86 14.26 -0.89
CA THR A 91 -6.09 12.84 -0.64
C THR A 91 -7.04 12.23 -1.68
N ASN A 92 -8.12 12.94 -2.03
CA ASN A 92 -9.04 12.48 -3.08
C ASN A 92 -8.37 12.44 -4.47
N LEU A 93 -7.52 13.43 -4.78
CA LEU A 93 -6.72 13.40 -6.01
C LEU A 93 -5.72 12.24 -6.03
N ALA A 94 -5.04 11.98 -4.90
CA ALA A 94 -4.13 10.85 -4.76
C ALA A 94 -4.86 9.50 -4.94
N LEU A 95 -6.07 9.35 -4.39
CA LEU A 95 -6.89 8.16 -4.59
C LEU A 95 -7.28 7.97 -6.06
N SER A 96 -7.61 9.08 -6.73
CA SER A 96 -7.94 9.07 -8.16
C SER A 96 -6.73 8.69 -9.02
N ALA A 97 -5.55 9.22 -8.70
CA ALA A 97 -4.29 8.84 -9.33
C ALA A 97 -3.92 7.37 -9.06
N SER A 98 -4.18 6.86 -7.85
CA SER A 98 -3.99 5.44 -7.50
C SER A 98 -4.90 4.53 -8.31
N ALA A 99 -6.17 4.88 -8.49
CA ALA A 99 -7.11 4.13 -9.33
C ALA A 99 -6.66 4.11 -10.80
N LEU A 100 -6.19 5.25 -11.33
CA LEU A 100 -5.68 5.34 -12.68
C LEU A 100 -4.38 4.53 -12.86
N GLY A 101 -3.45 4.63 -11.91
CA GLY A 101 -2.22 3.83 -11.91
C GLY A 101 -2.52 2.34 -11.86
N THR A 102 -3.49 1.93 -11.04
CA THR A 102 -3.96 0.53 -10.97
C THR A 102 -4.54 0.08 -12.31
N LYS A 103 -5.32 0.92 -13.00
CA LYS A 103 -5.84 0.62 -14.33
C LYS A 103 -4.69 0.34 -15.31
N TYR A 104 -3.72 1.26 -15.41
CA TYR A 104 -2.59 1.08 -16.32
C TYR A 104 -1.72 -0.13 -15.96
N LEU A 105 -1.53 -0.42 -14.68
CA LEU A 105 -0.82 -1.64 -14.26
C LEU A 105 -1.55 -2.90 -14.71
N ASN A 106 -2.88 -2.93 -14.67
CA ASN A 106 -3.64 -4.08 -15.16
C ASN A 106 -3.71 -4.18 -16.70
N GLU A 107 -3.40 -3.09 -17.42
CA GLU A 107 -3.21 -3.13 -18.88
C GLU A 107 -1.80 -3.65 -19.24
N ILE A 108 -0.79 -3.35 -18.42
CA ILE A 108 0.59 -3.81 -18.61
C ILE A 108 0.77 -5.26 -18.14
N PHE A 109 0.19 -5.60 -16.98
CA PHE A 109 0.24 -6.91 -16.35
C PHE A 109 -1.14 -7.56 -16.43
N THR A 110 -1.31 -8.48 -17.36
CA THR A 110 -2.56 -9.20 -17.58
C THR A 110 -2.68 -10.36 -16.60
N VAL A 111 -3.68 -10.27 -15.73
CA VAL A 111 -4.04 -11.34 -14.79
C VAL A 111 -5.50 -11.71 -15.00
N THR A 112 -5.76 -12.94 -15.44
CA THR A 112 -7.13 -13.43 -15.64
C THR A 112 -7.50 -14.44 -14.56
N ARG A 113 -8.73 -14.31 -14.06
CA ARG A 113 -9.30 -15.28 -13.12
C ARG A 113 -10.08 -16.31 -13.90
N GLU A 114 -10.14 -17.53 -13.36
CA GLU A 114 -11.03 -18.55 -13.89
C GLU A 114 -12.48 -18.08 -13.75
N VAL A 115 -13.20 -18.03 -14.88
CA VAL A 115 -14.64 -17.77 -14.89
C VAL A 115 -15.34 -19.06 -15.29
N LYS A 116 -16.21 -19.55 -14.41
CA LYS A 116 -17.09 -20.69 -14.67
C LYS A 116 -18.51 -20.20 -14.93
N ASP A 117 -19.19 -20.86 -15.86
CA ASP A 117 -20.62 -20.70 -16.04
C ASP A 117 -21.34 -21.08 -14.74
N LYS A 118 -22.22 -20.19 -14.26
CA LYS A 118 -22.91 -20.39 -12.98
C LYS A 118 -23.95 -21.52 -13.01
N VAL A 119 -24.39 -21.92 -14.20
CA VAL A 119 -25.45 -22.92 -14.41
C VAL A 119 -24.87 -24.25 -14.87
N SER A 120 -23.94 -24.26 -15.82
CA SER A 120 -23.31 -25.49 -16.34
C SER A 120 -22.04 -25.90 -15.59
N GLY A 121 -21.41 -24.99 -14.85
CA GLY A 121 -20.13 -25.24 -14.17
C GLY A 121 -18.92 -25.32 -15.10
N GLU A 122 -19.11 -25.12 -16.42
CA GLU A 122 -18.04 -25.17 -17.42
C GLU A 122 -17.13 -23.94 -17.33
N ILE A 123 -15.82 -24.15 -17.55
CA ILE A 123 -14.83 -23.08 -17.55
C ILE A 123 -14.97 -22.29 -18.86
N GLN A 124 -15.44 -21.04 -18.76
CA GLN A 124 -15.55 -20.13 -19.90
C GLN A 124 -14.21 -19.43 -20.21
N THR A 125 -13.41 -19.14 -19.18
CA THR A 125 -12.06 -18.60 -19.33
C THR A 125 -11.11 -19.24 -18.34
N THR A 126 -9.96 -19.67 -18.82
CA THR A 126 -8.89 -20.24 -18.00
C THR A 126 -8.18 -19.14 -17.22
N ALA A 127 -7.83 -19.40 -15.97
CA ALA A 127 -7.02 -18.46 -15.20
C ALA A 127 -5.60 -18.38 -15.75
N ASP A 128 -5.07 -17.16 -15.84
CA ASP A 128 -3.67 -16.87 -16.10
C ASP A 128 -3.14 -15.95 -15.00
N TYR A 129 -2.28 -16.51 -14.15
CA TYR A 129 -1.60 -15.82 -13.06
C TYR A 129 -0.11 -15.63 -13.34
N SER A 130 0.35 -15.80 -14.59
CA SER A 130 1.78 -15.77 -14.94
C SER A 130 2.44 -14.45 -14.57
N GLU A 131 1.71 -13.33 -14.69
CA GLU A 131 2.23 -11.99 -14.41
C GLU A 131 1.91 -11.48 -13.00
N LEU A 132 1.13 -12.23 -12.21
CA LEU A 132 0.72 -11.79 -10.88
C LEU A 132 1.93 -11.61 -9.94
N GLY A 133 2.92 -12.50 -10.00
CA GLY A 133 4.11 -12.41 -9.15
C GLY A 133 4.91 -11.13 -9.39
N ILE A 134 5.18 -10.82 -10.67
CA ILE A 134 5.94 -9.62 -11.03
C ILE A 134 5.15 -8.34 -10.76
N LEU A 135 3.83 -8.35 -10.98
CA LEU A 135 2.94 -7.25 -10.61
C LEU A 135 3.03 -6.96 -9.11
N LEU A 136 2.94 -7.98 -8.24
CA LEU A 136 3.00 -7.82 -6.79
C LEU A 136 4.37 -7.26 -6.34
N ILE A 137 5.46 -7.73 -6.93
CA ILE A 137 6.81 -7.18 -6.66
C ILE A 137 6.88 -5.71 -7.07
N PHE A 138 6.39 -5.38 -8.28
CA PHE A 138 6.42 -4.03 -8.81
C PHE A 138 5.64 -3.05 -7.93
N VAL A 139 4.42 -3.42 -7.51
CA VAL A 139 3.60 -2.61 -6.60
C VAL A 139 4.24 -2.45 -5.21
N THR A 140 4.88 -3.50 -4.70
CA THR A 140 5.63 -3.44 -3.43
C THR A 140 6.78 -2.44 -3.51
N LEU A 141 7.55 -2.50 -4.61
CA LEU A 141 8.66 -1.58 -4.85
C LEU A 141 8.17 -0.14 -5.03
N LEU A 142 7.08 0.09 -5.78
CA LEU A 142 6.49 1.42 -5.92
C LEU A 142 6.09 2.00 -4.56
N THR A 143 5.41 1.21 -3.73
CA THR A 143 4.95 1.62 -2.40
C THR A 143 6.10 1.98 -1.46
N LEU A 144 7.23 1.28 -1.58
CA LEU A 144 8.43 1.54 -0.79
C LEU A 144 9.24 2.72 -1.32
N ILE A 145 9.54 2.71 -2.62
CA ILE A 145 10.51 3.62 -3.23
C ILE A 145 9.93 5.02 -3.39
N LEU A 146 8.68 5.16 -3.85
CA LEU A 146 8.12 6.48 -4.15
C LEU A 146 8.14 7.42 -2.93
N PRO A 147 7.61 7.04 -1.75
CA PRO A 147 7.61 7.95 -0.60
C PRO A 147 9.02 8.31 -0.13
N ILE A 148 9.96 7.35 -0.12
CA ILE A 148 11.34 7.57 0.28
C ILE A 148 12.03 8.54 -0.70
N LEU A 149 11.82 8.33 -2.00
CA LEU A 149 12.35 9.18 -3.06
C LEU A 149 11.78 10.60 -2.97
N PHE A 150 10.49 10.77 -2.71
CA PHE A 150 9.90 12.09 -2.51
C PHE A 150 10.45 12.80 -1.26
N VAL A 151 10.57 12.10 -0.13
CA VAL A 151 11.19 12.66 1.09
C VAL A 151 12.63 13.11 0.80
N PHE A 152 13.40 12.28 0.09
CA PHE A 152 14.77 12.62 -0.30
C PHE A 152 14.82 13.86 -1.21
N ILE A 153 13.98 13.92 -2.24
CA ILE A 153 13.92 15.07 -3.15
C ILE A 153 13.57 16.35 -2.40
N ILE A 154 12.52 16.32 -1.57
CA ILE A 154 12.06 17.52 -0.85
C ILE A 154 13.12 18.01 0.14
N ASN A 155 13.74 17.11 0.91
CA ASN A 155 14.78 17.48 1.89
C ASN A 155 16.05 18.06 1.24
N ASN A 156 16.37 17.67 0.00
CA ASN A 156 17.49 18.23 -0.76
C ASN A 156 17.12 19.46 -1.60
N SER A 157 15.85 19.87 -1.60
CA SER A 157 15.36 21.01 -2.39
C SER A 157 15.28 22.29 -1.56
N LYS A 158 14.97 23.40 -2.23
CA LYS A 158 14.61 24.68 -1.57
C LYS A 158 13.35 24.59 -0.68
N TYR A 159 12.59 23.51 -0.78
CA TYR A 159 11.38 23.23 0.01
C TYR A 159 11.66 22.36 1.24
N LYS A 160 12.93 22.19 1.62
CA LYS A 160 13.31 21.42 2.81
C LYS A 160 12.55 21.88 4.05
N THR A 161 12.17 20.91 4.87
CA THR A 161 11.55 21.20 6.16
C THR A 161 12.63 21.53 7.20
N ASN A 162 12.42 22.56 8.02
CA ASN A 162 13.31 22.93 9.14
C ASN A 162 12.76 22.40 10.48
N GLU A 163 11.96 21.32 10.44
CA GLU A 163 11.38 20.69 11.63
C GLU A 163 12.40 20.07 12.58
#